data_AF-A0A0P0VPZ4-F1
#
_entry.id   AF-A0A0P0VPZ4-F1
#
_cell.length_a   1.000
_cell.length_b   1.000
_cell.length_c   1.000
_cell.angle_alpha   90.00
_cell.angle_beta   90.00
_cell.angle_gamma   90.00
#
_symmetry.space_group_name_H-M   'P 1'
#
loop_
_entity.id
_entity.type
_entity.pdbx_description
1 polymer ?
#
loop_
_entity_poly.entity_id
_entity_poly.type
_entity_poly.pdbx_seq_one_letter_code
_entity_poly.pdbx_strand_id
1 'polypeptide(L)'
;TCIHPFSPVDYSPFSPAAIARLACCQSQIHARALRTLEIPRSEISDAAVESVAPRLPNVTFLDISSCTKIGARALEAFGKNCKSLVGLRRVMHPTDVAGKACQRDEARAIACTMPRLRHLEMGYMVIATDAVLDILARCRDLRFLDLRGCWAVDDKFLQERHPGLRVLGPGVDDCFENSYLEECSDYSDDSSIYSWELMEDDDDDYYAVGSDDEAIWDDGQGLENLEVRFYGGGFSESYAGFDWPPSP
;
A
#
# COMPACT_ATOMS: atom_id res chain seq x y z
N THR A 1 -28.69 -15.40 36.10
CA THR A 1 -29.57 -15.25 34.92
C THR A 1 -28.75 -14.64 33.82
N CYS A 2 -28.44 -15.44 32.80
CA CYS A 2 -27.78 -15.01 31.58
C CYS A 2 -28.59 -13.91 30.88
N ILE A 3 -27.92 -13.01 30.17
CA ILE A 3 -28.10 -12.71 28.73
C ILE A 3 -26.91 -11.83 28.33
N HIS A 4 -26.01 -12.41 27.53
CA HIS A 4 -25.20 -11.66 26.57
C HIS A 4 -26.12 -11.23 25.41
N PRO A 5 -25.78 -10.12 24.74
CA PRO A 5 -25.64 -10.18 23.31
C PRO A 5 -24.17 -10.01 22.95
N PHE A 6 -23.71 -10.96 22.14
CA PHE A 6 -22.44 -10.93 21.43
C PHE A 6 -22.28 -9.57 20.72
N SER A 7 -21.27 -8.81 21.09
CA SER A 7 -20.65 -7.82 20.20
C SER A 7 -19.38 -8.46 19.60
N PRO A 8 -19.14 -8.27 18.30
CA PRO A 8 -18.09 -8.97 17.58
C PRO A 8 -16.75 -8.57 18.18
N VAL A 9 -15.92 -9.58 18.37
CA VAL A 9 -14.63 -9.42 19.01
C VAL A 9 -13.70 -8.75 18.01
N ASP A 10 -13.54 -7.43 18.15
CA ASP A 10 -12.51 -6.65 17.46
C ASP A 10 -11.13 -7.02 18.02
N TYR A 11 -10.65 -8.20 17.64
CA TYR A 11 -9.27 -8.62 17.79
C TYR A 11 -8.46 -8.15 16.57
N SER A 12 -8.41 -6.84 16.34
CA SER A 12 -7.32 -6.26 15.56
C SER A 12 -6.42 -5.46 16.50
N PRO A 13 -5.16 -5.88 16.75
CA PRO A 13 -4.23 -5.13 17.59
C PRO A 13 -3.74 -3.81 16.94
N PHE A 14 -4.41 -3.34 15.88
CA PHE A 14 -3.95 -2.28 14.98
C PHE A 14 -4.94 -1.11 14.81
N SER A 15 -6.02 -1.06 15.59
CA SER A 15 -6.88 0.11 15.63
C SER A 15 -6.20 1.27 16.40
N PRO A 16 -6.61 2.54 16.20
CA PRO A 16 -6.17 3.67 17.03
C PRO A 16 -6.29 3.43 18.54
N ALA A 17 -7.18 2.52 18.95
CA ALA A 17 -7.33 2.09 20.34
C ALA A 17 -6.11 1.33 20.88
N ALA A 18 -5.33 0.64 20.04
CA ALA A 18 -4.09 -0.02 20.45
C ALA A 18 -2.98 0.96 20.85
N ILE A 19 -2.91 2.12 20.18
CA ILE A 19 -2.00 3.22 20.55
C ILE A 19 -2.54 4.00 21.75
N ALA A 20 -3.85 4.21 21.83
CA ALA A 20 -4.48 4.72 23.04
C ALA A 20 -4.20 3.81 24.24
N ARG A 21 -4.14 2.48 24.02
CA ARG A 21 -3.70 1.52 25.04
C ARG A 21 -2.23 1.70 25.42
N LEU A 22 -1.30 1.92 24.49
CA LEU A 22 0.11 2.27 24.79
C LEU A 22 0.24 3.55 25.65
N ALA A 23 -0.76 4.43 25.65
CA ALA A 23 -0.80 5.63 26.49
C ALA A 23 -1.08 5.35 27.99
N CYS A 24 -1.63 4.18 28.36
CA CYS A 24 -2.01 3.84 29.73
C CYS A 24 -0.88 3.18 30.56
N CYS A 25 -0.85 3.39 31.89
CA CYS A 25 0.24 2.95 32.79
C CYS A 25 0.49 1.43 32.83
N GLN A 26 -0.53 0.59 32.65
CA GLN A 26 -0.37 -0.89 32.62
C GLN A 26 0.28 -1.39 31.31
N SER A 27 0.20 -0.58 30.25
CA SER A 27 0.79 -0.87 28.95
C SER A 27 2.25 -0.44 28.84
N GLN A 28 2.76 0.34 29.80
CA GLN A 28 4.15 0.83 29.80
C GLN A 28 5.18 -0.30 29.92
N ILE A 29 4.84 -1.38 30.62
CA ILE A 29 5.69 -2.57 30.78
C ILE A 29 5.74 -3.36 29.46
N HIS A 30 4.60 -3.51 28.81
CA HIS A 30 4.48 -4.22 27.52
C HIS A 30 5.09 -3.42 26.35
N ALA A 31 4.92 -2.09 26.34
CA ALA A 31 5.49 -1.19 25.33
C ALA A 31 7.02 -1.25 25.29
N ARG A 32 7.67 -1.44 26.45
CA ARG A 32 9.12 -1.61 26.55
C ARG A 32 9.60 -2.96 26.05
N ALA A 33 8.76 -3.98 25.98
CA ALA A 33 9.11 -5.28 25.40
C ALA A 33 8.86 -5.34 23.89
N LEU A 34 8.11 -4.38 23.33
CA LEU A 34 7.72 -4.36 21.94
C LEU A 34 8.95 -4.19 21.03
N ARG A 35 9.16 -5.19 20.16
CA ARG A 35 10.25 -5.20 19.16
C ARG A 35 9.76 -4.90 17.75
N THR A 36 8.50 -5.23 17.47
CA THR A 36 7.89 -5.05 16.16
C THR A 36 6.64 -4.22 16.34
N LEU A 37 6.57 -3.08 15.64
CA LEU A 37 5.39 -2.23 15.58
C LEU A 37 4.95 -2.15 14.13
N GLU A 38 3.78 -2.72 13.82
CA GLU A 38 3.18 -2.68 12.50
C GLU A 38 1.82 -2.01 12.63
N ILE A 39 1.57 -0.95 11.88
CA ILE A 39 0.33 -0.17 11.94
C ILE A 39 -0.03 0.35 10.55
N PRO A 40 -0.11 -0.50 9.52
CA PRO A 40 -0.42 -0.05 8.16
C PRO A 40 -1.84 0.51 8.05
N ARG A 41 -2.05 1.49 7.17
CA ARG A 41 -3.35 2.17 6.90
C ARG A 41 -3.99 2.79 8.14
N SER A 42 -3.19 3.20 9.11
CA SER A 42 -3.71 3.77 10.36
C SER A 42 -3.80 5.30 10.30
N GLU A 43 -4.83 5.85 10.95
CA GLU A 43 -5.13 7.29 11.01
C GLU A 43 -4.28 8.06 12.04
N ILE A 44 -3.10 7.54 12.38
CA ILE A 44 -2.22 8.13 13.39
C ILE A 44 -1.55 9.36 12.80
N SER A 45 -1.56 10.45 13.55
CA SER A 45 -0.87 11.69 13.19
C SER A 45 0.54 11.76 13.78
N ASP A 46 1.35 12.65 13.20
CA ASP A 46 2.66 13.01 13.76
C ASP A 46 2.62 13.35 15.26
N ALA A 47 1.61 14.10 15.70
CA ALA A 47 1.46 14.48 17.10
C ALA A 47 1.23 13.26 18.02
N ALA A 48 0.46 12.28 17.55
CA ALA A 48 0.26 11.04 18.29
C ALA A 48 1.57 10.24 18.39
N VAL A 49 2.33 10.14 17.29
CA VAL A 49 3.65 9.48 17.28
C VAL A 49 4.62 10.17 18.24
N GLU A 50 4.69 11.51 18.22
CA GLU A 50 5.57 12.28 19.11
C GLU A 50 5.30 11.97 20.59
N SER A 51 4.04 11.72 20.96
CA SER A 51 3.66 11.36 22.34
C SER A 51 3.98 9.91 22.73
N VAL A 52 4.00 8.98 21.77
CA VAL A 52 4.13 7.53 22.03
C VAL A 52 5.54 6.99 21.75
N ALA A 53 6.27 7.56 20.79
CA ALA A 53 7.63 7.12 20.42
C ALA A 53 8.61 7.01 21.60
N PRO A 54 8.63 7.94 22.59
CA PRO A 54 9.51 7.81 23.77
C PRO A 54 9.26 6.57 24.63
N ARG A 55 8.09 5.93 24.47
CA ARG A 55 7.69 4.73 25.24
C ARG A 55 8.08 3.43 24.53
N LEU A 56 8.64 3.51 23.32
CA LEU A 56 8.95 2.39 22.44
C LEU A 56 10.46 2.23 22.16
N PRO A 57 11.36 2.29 23.16
CA PRO A 57 12.80 2.36 22.93
C PRO A 57 13.40 1.10 22.27
N ASN A 58 12.72 -0.04 22.39
CA ASN A 58 13.20 -1.36 21.98
C ASN A 58 12.65 -1.85 20.64
N VAL A 59 11.90 -1.00 19.93
CA VAL A 59 11.39 -1.34 18.60
C VAL A 59 12.57 -1.50 17.63
N THR A 60 12.62 -2.66 16.98
CA THR A 60 13.60 -3.09 15.98
C THR A 60 13.03 -3.08 14.57
N PHE A 61 11.72 -3.26 14.40
CA PHE A 61 11.04 -3.23 13.11
C PHE A 61 9.79 -2.34 13.19
N LEU A 62 9.62 -1.45 12.21
CA LEU A 62 8.48 -0.53 12.12
C LEU A 62 7.84 -0.63 10.73
N ASP A 63 6.55 -0.93 10.67
CA ASP A 63 5.73 -0.79 9.46
C ASP A 63 4.65 0.27 9.66
N ILE A 64 4.70 1.31 8.83
CA ILE A 64 3.78 2.45 8.81
C ILE A 64 3.28 2.72 7.37
N SER A 65 3.14 1.64 6.60
CA SER A 65 2.68 1.69 5.21
C SER A 65 1.26 2.25 5.09
N SER A 66 1.00 3.05 4.06
CA SER A 66 -0.29 3.72 3.80
C SER A 66 -0.81 4.58 4.97
N CYS A 67 0.06 5.02 5.88
CA CYS A 67 -0.30 5.99 6.91
C CYS A 67 -0.16 7.42 6.36
N THR A 68 -1.27 7.98 5.88
CA THR A 68 -1.31 9.28 5.18
C THR A 68 -1.09 10.49 6.07
N LYS A 69 -1.32 10.34 7.39
CA LYS A 69 -1.15 11.38 8.42
C LYS A 69 0.20 11.34 9.16
N ILE A 70 1.04 10.38 8.81
CA ILE A 70 2.44 10.28 9.27
C ILE A 70 3.31 10.96 8.23
N GLY A 71 4.27 11.79 8.66
CA GLY A 71 5.24 12.46 7.82
C GLY A 71 6.63 12.52 8.47
N ALA A 72 7.43 13.50 8.05
CA ALA A 72 8.82 13.65 8.48
C ALA A 72 8.98 13.79 10.00
N ARG A 73 8.03 14.46 10.68
CA ARG A 73 8.09 14.66 12.14
C ARG A 73 7.90 13.35 12.91
N ALA A 74 6.94 12.51 12.52
CA ALA A 74 6.79 11.18 13.10
C ALA A 74 8.02 10.31 12.88
N LEU A 75 8.57 10.29 11.66
CA LEU A 75 9.79 9.53 11.36
C LEU A 75 10.96 10.01 12.23
N GLU A 76 11.12 11.33 12.38
CA GLU A 76 12.14 11.90 13.25
C GLU A 76 11.93 11.50 14.72
N ALA A 77 10.69 11.52 15.20
CA ALA A 77 10.33 11.08 16.55
C ALA A 77 10.63 9.59 16.77
N PHE A 78 10.29 8.72 15.82
CA PHE A 78 10.63 7.30 15.88
C PHE A 78 12.15 7.11 15.89
N GLY A 79 12.90 7.72 14.97
CA GLY A 79 14.36 7.54 14.93
C GLY A 79 15.08 8.18 16.12
N LYS A 80 14.55 9.25 16.70
CA LYS A 80 15.10 9.85 17.94
C LYS A 80 14.91 8.95 19.17
N ASN A 81 13.82 8.19 19.25
CA ASN A 81 13.50 7.41 20.45
C ASN A 81 13.78 5.90 20.31
N CYS A 82 13.58 5.32 19.13
CA CYS A 82 13.73 3.89 18.83
C CYS A 82 15.15 3.59 18.31
N LYS A 83 16.16 3.65 19.18
CA LYS A 83 17.59 3.51 18.78
C LYS A 83 18.02 2.10 18.36
N SER A 84 17.13 1.13 18.53
CA SER A 84 17.31 -0.25 18.13
C SER A 84 16.67 -0.56 16.77
N LEU A 85 16.13 0.45 16.07
CA LEU A 85 15.47 0.25 14.78
C LEU A 85 16.46 -0.23 13.71
N VAL A 86 16.14 -1.38 13.13
CA VAL A 86 16.94 -2.09 12.11
C VAL A 86 16.13 -2.27 10.82
N GLY A 87 14.79 -2.33 10.90
CA GLY A 87 13.91 -2.39 9.75
C GLY A 87 12.85 -1.29 9.76
N LEU A 88 12.62 -0.68 8.61
CA LEU A 88 11.55 0.29 8.38
C LEU A 88 10.83 -0.04 7.07
N ARG A 89 9.51 -0.11 7.13
CA ARG A 89 8.62 -0.27 5.98
C ARG A 89 7.65 0.91 5.89
N ARG A 90 7.74 1.63 4.80
CA ARG A 90 7.00 2.86 4.49
C ARG A 90 6.59 2.83 3.01
N VAL A 91 5.62 1.99 2.71
CA VAL A 91 5.07 1.85 1.35
C VAL A 91 3.75 2.60 1.28
N MET A 92 3.51 3.42 0.25
CA MET A 92 2.24 4.14 0.07
C MET A 92 1.41 3.55 -1.07
N HIS A 93 0.12 3.86 -1.12
CA HIS A 93 -0.65 3.60 -2.33
C HIS A 93 -0.46 4.77 -3.31
N PRO A 94 -0.41 4.55 -4.64
CA PRO A 94 -0.27 5.64 -5.61
C PRO A 94 -1.30 6.78 -5.43
N THR A 95 -2.53 6.44 -5.03
CA THR A 95 -3.57 7.45 -4.74
C THR A 95 -3.29 8.26 -3.47
N ASP A 96 -2.58 7.70 -2.48
CA ASP A 96 -2.24 8.37 -1.23
C ASP A 96 -1.14 9.43 -1.40
N VAL A 97 -0.38 9.33 -2.50
CA VAL A 97 0.70 10.24 -2.88
C VAL A 97 0.35 11.13 -4.06
N ALA A 98 -0.80 10.89 -4.71
CA ALA A 98 -1.29 11.73 -5.80
C ALA A 98 -1.41 13.20 -5.35
N GLY A 99 -0.78 14.09 -6.10
CA GLY A 99 -0.77 15.53 -5.79
C GLY A 99 0.07 15.93 -4.57
N LYS A 100 0.77 15.01 -3.90
CA LYS A 100 1.71 15.36 -2.83
C LYS A 100 3.03 15.86 -3.38
N ALA A 101 3.64 16.79 -2.66
CA ALA A 101 5.00 17.24 -2.93
C ALA A 101 6.02 16.13 -2.64
N CYS A 102 7.25 16.32 -3.14
CA CYS A 102 8.37 15.41 -2.90
C CYS A 102 8.60 15.19 -1.40
N GLN A 103 8.69 13.93 -0.97
CA GLN A 103 8.83 13.49 0.42
C GLN A 103 10.29 13.49 0.89
N ARG A 104 11.06 14.50 0.43
CA ARG A 104 12.47 14.67 0.77
C ARG A 104 12.71 14.78 2.28
N ASP A 105 11.79 15.44 2.99
CA ASP A 105 11.91 15.61 4.44
C ASP A 105 11.75 14.28 5.19
N GLU A 106 10.92 13.36 4.69
CA GLU A 106 10.80 12.00 5.26
C GLU A 106 12.11 11.24 5.11
N ALA A 107 12.69 11.25 3.91
CA ALA A 107 13.99 10.64 3.64
C ALA A 107 15.11 11.26 4.51
N ARG A 108 15.12 12.59 4.65
CA ARG A 108 16.08 13.30 5.50
C ARG A 108 15.94 12.91 6.97
N ALA A 109 14.72 12.77 7.48
CA ALA A 109 14.47 12.35 8.85
C ALA A 109 15.03 10.95 9.11
N ILE A 110 14.80 10.01 8.19
CA ILE A 110 15.35 8.64 8.25
C ILE A 110 16.88 8.69 8.28
N ALA A 111 17.49 9.36 7.29
CA ALA A 111 18.94 9.49 7.17
C ALA A 111 19.57 10.12 8.44
N CYS A 112 18.87 11.08 9.05
CA CYS A 112 19.37 11.81 10.21
C CYS A 112 19.26 11.06 11.53
N THR A 113 18.29 10.17 11.67
CA THR A 113 17.91 9.64 12.99
C THR A 113 18.00 8.12 13.11
N MET A 114 18.10 7.39 11.99
CA MET A 114 18.05 5.92 11.94
C MET A 114 19.33 5.28 11.33
N PRO A 115 20.54 5.57 11.84
CA PRO A 115 21.80 5.13 11.21
C PRO A 115 22.05 3.61 11.24
N ARG A 116 21.27 2.84 12.00
CA ARG A 116 21.42 1.38 12.19
C ARG A 116 20.49 0.54 11.30
N LEU A 117 19.74 1.18 10.40
CA LEU A 117 18.87 0.47 9.47
C LEU A 117 19.68 -0.51 8.61
N ARG A 118 19.16 -1.73 8.52
CA ARG A 118 19.65 -2.81 7.64
C ARG A 118 18.65 -3.13 6.54
N HIS A 119 17.36 -2.85 6.77
CA HIS A 119 16.26 -3.13 5.87
C HIS A 119 15.38 -1.89 5.75
N LEU A 120 15.22 -1.35 4.54
CA LEU A 120 14.40 -0.19 4.28
C LEU A 120 13.52 -0.44 3.06
N GLU A 121 12.21 -0.26 3.23
CA GLU A 121 11.24 -0.28 2.13
C GLU A 121 10.56 1.09 2.06
N MET A 122 10.72 1.78 0.94
CA MET A 122 10.10 3.08 0.65
C MET A 122 9.44 3.02 -0.73
N GLY A 123 8.44 2.15 -0.90
CA GLY A 123 7.77 1.93 -2.18
C GLY A 123 6.64 2.93 -2.47
N TYR A 124 6.44 3.24 -3.75
CA TYR A 124 5.42 4.18 -4.26
C TYR A 124 5.46 5.56 -3.57
N MET A 125 6.65 6.01 -3.20
CA MET A 125 6.90 7.31 -2.61
C MET A 125 7.37 8.29 -3.69
N VAL A 126 7.03 9.56 -3.54
CA VAL A 126 7.55 10.65 -4.38
C VAL A 126 8.87 11.11 -3.78
N ILE A 127 9.95 10.36 -4.00
CA ILE A 127 11.30 10.66 -3.52
C ILE A 127 12.29 10.74 -4.69
N ALA A 128 13.28 11.62 -4.56
CA ALA A 128 14.32 11.82 -5.57
C ALA A 128 15.58 11.00 -5.25
N THR A 129 16.38 10.71 -6.28
CA THR A 129 17.64 9.96 -6.16
C THR A 129 18.58 10.52 -5.10
N ASP A 130 18.72 11.85 -5.01
CA ASP A 130 19.63 12.48 -4.07
C ASP A 130 19.23 12.29 -2.60
N ALA A 131 17.92 12.23 -2.32
CA ALA A 131 17.40 11.91 -1.01
C ALA A 131 17.71 10.46 -0.60
N VAL A 132 17.61 9.52 -1.56
CA VAL A 132 18.00 8.11 -1.35
C VAL A 132 19.50 8.00 -1.10
N LEU A 133 20.33 8.72 -1.86
CA LEU A 133 21.78 8.74 -1.66
C LEU A 133 22.18 9.29 -0.28
N ASP A 134 21.44 10.29 0.25
CA ASP A 134 21.68 10.82 1.60
C ASP A 134 21.36 9.77 2.69
N ILE A 135 20.30 8.96 2.49
CA ILE A 135 20.03 7.80 3.35
C ILE A 135 21.20 6.81 3.29
N LEU A 136 21.65 6.43 2.09
CA LEU A 136 22.73 5.47 1.90
C LEU A 136 24.07 5.94 2.49
N ALA A 137 24.35 7.24 2.45
CA ALA A 137 25.55 7.82 3.05
C ALA A 137 25.57 7.71 4.59
N ARG A 138 24.38 7.72 5.22
CA ARG A 138 24.21 7.77 6.68
C ARG A 138 23.85 6.42 7.30
N CYS A 139 23.07 5.59 6.61
CA CYS A 139 22.68 4.23 7.01
C CYS A 139 23.66 3.20 6.43
N ARG A 140 24.88 3.18 6.96
CA ARG A 140 26.00 2.39 6.41
C ARG A 140 25.83 0.87 6.52
N ASP A 141 24.96 0.43 7.41
CA ASP A 141 24.66 -1.00 7.62
C ASP A 141 23.53 -1.51 6.72
N LEU A 142 23.01 -0.69 5.80
CA LEU A 142 21.88 -1.05 4.95
C LEU A 142 22.25 -2.21 4.02
N ARG A 143 21.45 -3.28 4.05
CA ARG A 143 21.63 -4.51 3.26
C ARG A 143 20.51 -4.72 2.25
N PHE A 144 19.34 -4.17 2.53
CA PHE A 144 18.17 -4.25 1.67
C PHE A 144 17.49 -2.90 1.54
N LEU A 145 17.20 -2.51 0.30
CA LEU A 145 16.51 -1.29 -0.06
C LEU A 145 15.46 -1.60 -1.13
N ASP A 146 14.19 -1.38 -0.82
CA ASP A 146 13.09 -1.51 -1.79
C ASP A 146 12.53 -0.14 -2.14
N LEU A 147 12.56 0.19 -3.43
CA LEU A 147 12.12 1.47 -3.99
C LEU A 147 11.08 1.30 -5.10
N ARG A 148 10.44 0.14 -5.23
CA ARG A 148 9.44 -0.12 -6.28
C ARG A 148 8.36 0.96 -6.31
N GLY A 149 8.04 1.47 -7.50
CA GLY A 149 7.08 2.55 -7.71
C GLY A 149 7.61 3.96 -7.42
N CYS A 150 8.89 4.12 -7.04
CA CYS A 150 9.51 5.44 -6.86
C CYS A 150 10.10 5.96 -8.18
N TRP A 151 9.23 6.31 -9.13
CA TRP A 151 9.61 6.62 -10.51
C TRP A 151 10.58 7.80 -10.68
N ALA A 152 10.74 8.66 -9.67
CA ALA A 152 11.69 9.78 -9.69
C ALA A 152 13.12 9.39 -9.26
N VAL A 153 13.35 8.12 -8.91
CA VAL A 153 14.67 7.59 -8.57
C VAL A 153 15.33 6.99 -9.80
N ASP A 154 16.58 7.37 -10.05
CA ASP A 154 17.43 6.78 -11.08
C ASP A 154 18.21 5.59 -10.48
N ASP A 155 17.90 4.40 -10.97
CA ASP A 155 18.39 3.13 -10.47
C ASP A 155 19.87 2.86 -10.82
N LYS A 156 20.36 3.45 -11.91
CA LYS A 156 21.76 3.30 -12.35
C LYS A 156 22.73 3.81 -11.28
N PHE A 157 22.41 4.97 -10.69
CA PHE A 157 23.24 5.57 -9.63
C PHE A 157 23.28 4.72 -8.35
N LEU A 158 22.28 3.88 -8.10
CA LEU A 158 22.23 3.03 -6.89
C LEU A 158 23.11 1.78 -7.04
N GLN A 159 23.16 1.19 -8.23
CA GLN A 159 23.92 -0.02 -8.51
C GLN A 159 25.43 0.22 -8.49
N GLU A 160 25.89 1.38 -8.96
CA GLU A 160 27.33 1.71 -9.04
C GLU A 160 27.98 1.94 -7.67
N ARG A 161 27.21 2.34 -6.64
CA ARG A 161 27.75 2.89 -5.39
C ARG A 161 27.88 1.89 -4.24
N HIS A 162 27.19 0.75 -4.28
CA HIS A 162 27.04 -0.13 -3.11
C HIS A 162 27.14 -1.63 -3.42
N PRO A 163 28.36 -2.17 -3.63
CA PRO A 163 28.57 -3.61 -3.81
C PRO A 163 28.22 -4.36 -2.52
N GLY A 164 27.03 -4.96 -2.46
CA GLY A 164 26.50 -5.68 -1.29
C GLY A 164 25.15 -5.20 -0.80
N LEU A 165 24.63 -4.08 -1.31
CA LEU A 165 23.25 -3.64 -1.08
C LEU A 165 22.33 -4.33 -2.09
N ARG A 166 21.34 -5.07 -1.60
CA ARG A 166 20.28 -5.61 -2.46
C ARG A 166 19.22 -4.53 -2.66
N VAL A 167 19.14 -3.99 -3.89
CA VAL A 167 18.18 -2.96 -4.27
C VAL A 167 17.07 -3.57 -5.12
N LEU A 168 15.82 -3.31 -4.79
CA LEU A 168 14.68 -3.54 -5.69
C LEU A 168 14.30 -2.21 -6.34
N GLY A 169 14.37 -2.19 -7.67
CA GLY A 169 14.34 -0.99 -8.49
C GLY A 169 12.97 -0.34 -8.58
N PRO A 170 12.93 0.96 -8.94
CA PRO A 170 11.71 1.74 -8.95
C PRO A 170 10.74 1.36 -10.06
N GLY A 171 11.23 0.80 -11.18
CA GLY A 171 10.37 0.21 -12.18
C GLY A 171 9.59 -0.98 -11.62
N VAL A 172 8.28 -0.96 -11.78
CA VAL A 172 7.43 -2.13 -11.59
C VAL A 172 7.15 -2.63 -13.01
N ASP A 173 7.66 -3.81 -13.34
CA ASP A 173 7.42 -4.42 -14.64
C ASP A 173 6.01 -5.01 -14.61
N ASP A 174 5.02 -4.17 -14.93
CA ASP A 174 3.63 -4.57 -14.98
C ASP A 174 3.43 -5.39 -16.25
N CYS A 175 3.63 -6.71 -16.15
CA CYS A 175 3.43 -7.68 -17.22
C CYS A 175 1.98 -7.74 -17.76
N PHE A 176 1.09 -6.85 -17.31
CA PHE A 176 -0.27 -6.66 -17.82
C PHE A 176 -0.38 -5.58 -18.92
N GLU A 177 0.60 -4.68 -19.09
CA GLU A 177 0.50 -3.64 -20.15
C GLU A 177 0.85 -4.16 -21.55
N ASN A 178 1.47 -5.34 -21.67
CA ASN A 178 1.91 -5.89 -22.96
C ASN A 178 1.03 -7.02 -23.53
N SER A 179 -0.17 -7.26 -23.00
CA SER A 179 -1.08 -8.30 -23.54
C SER A 179 -2.49 -7.83 -23.90
N TYR A 180 -2.87 -6.57 -23.63
CA TYR A 180 -4.22 -6.07 -23.95
C TYR A 180 -4.31 -5.18 -25.21
N LEU A 181 -3.18 -4.79 -25.79
CA LEU A 181 -3.17 -3.92 -26.98
C LEU A 181 -2.77 -4.64 -28.28
N GLU A 182 -2.60 -5.96 -28.25
CA GLU A 182 -2.13 -6.72 -29.41
C GLU A 182 -3.08 -7.86 -29.83
N GLU A 183 -4.40 -7.67 -29.75
CA GLU A 183 -5.33 -8.51 -30.53
C GLU A 183 -6.71 -7.86 -30.73
N CYS A 184 -6.78 -6.81 -31.55
CA CYS A 184 -8.02 -6.39 -32.23
C CYS A 184 -7.65 -5.56 -33.48
N SER A 185 -6.79 -6.11 -34.34
CA SER A 185 -6.60 -5.60 -35.70
C SER A 185 -7.12 -6.61 -36.72
N ASP A 186 -8.42 -6.91 -36.66
CA ASP A 186 -9.14 -7.40 -37.84
C ASP A 186 -10.64 -7.11 -37.75
N TYR A 187 -11.01 -5.84 -37.94
CA TYR A 187 -12.33 -5.49 -38.44
C TYR A 187 -12.13 -4.60 -39.66
N SER A 188 -11.71 -5.21 -40.76
CA SER A 188 -12.07 -4.72 -42.08
C SER A 188 -13.48 -5.21 -42.38
N ASP A 189 -14.51 -4.46 -41.99
CA ASP A 189 -15.67 -4.35 -42.86
C ASP A 189 -16.46 -3.04 -42.66
N ASP A 190 -16.92 -2.61 -43.81
CA ASP A 190 -17.75 -1.49 -44.22
C ASP A 190 -18.97 -1.19 -43.34
N SER A 191 -19.18 0.08 -42.98
CA SER A 191 -20.39 0.84 -43.37
C SER A 191 -20.47 2.21 -42.66
N SER A 192 -20.60 3.24 -43.48
CA SER A 192 -20.85 4.64 -43.15
C SER A 192 -22.25 4.88 -42.58
N ILE A 193 -22.42 5.00 -41.27
CA ILE A 193 -23.69 5.44 -40.65
C ILE A 193 -23.45 5.64 -39.13
N TYR A 194 -23.62 6.76 -38.43
CA TYR A 194 -24.49 7.92 -38.55
C TYR A 194 -23.79 9.18 -37.98
N SER A 195 -23.83 10.27 -38.75
CA SER A 195 -23.71 11.64 -38.24
C SER A 195 -24.95 11.95 -37.39
N TRP A 196 -24.76 12.34 -36.13
CA TRP A 196 -25.84 12.75 -35.23
C TRP A 196 -26.31 14.19 -35.50
N GLU A 197 -26.99 14.41 -36.62
CA GLU A 197 -27.82 15.59 -36.83
C GLU A 197 -29.31 15.24 -36.73
N LEU A 198 -30.05 16.07 -35.98
CA LEU A 198 -31.51 16.24 -35.97
C LEU A 198 -32.34 15.11 -35.33
N MET A 199 -32.72 15.35 -34.07
CA MET A 199 -33.95 14.80 -33.50
C MET A 199 -35.03 15.89 -33.63
N GLU A 200 -35.89 15.77 -34.65
CA GLU A 200 -37.23 16.37 -34.69
C GLU A 200 -38.24 15.22 -34.72
N ASP A 201 -39.13 15.25 -33.72
CA ASP A 201 -40.48 14.69 -33.57
C ASP A 201 -41.03 13.73 -34.64
N ASP A 202 -41.47 12.53 -34.23
CA ASP A 202 -42.89 12.11 -34.21
C ASP A 202 -43.06 10.58 -34.00
N ASP A 203 -43.96 10.26 -33.07
CA ASP A 203 -44.95 9.19 -32.97
C ASP A 203 -44.73 7.71 -33.41
N ASP A 204 -45.23 6.86 -32.49
CA ASP A 204 -46.00 5.61 -32.65
C ASP A 204 -45.36 4.20 -32.77
N ASP A 205 -45.84 3.36 -31.83
CA ASP A 205 -46.27 1.96 -31.89
C ASP A 205 -45.31 0.74 -31.73
N TYR A 206 -45.58 0.02 -30.63
CA TYR A 206 -45.64 -1.44 -30.38
C TYR A 206 -44.66 -2.39 -31.11
N TYR A 207 -43.88 -3.19 -30.36
CA TYR A 207 -44.15 -4.63 -30.10
C TYR A 207 -43.16 -5.18 -29.06
N ALA A 208 -43.67 -5.99 -28.14
CA ALA A 208 -42.91 -6.84 -27.25
C ALA A 208 -42.54 -8.15 -27.96
N VAL A 209 -41.27 -8.57 -27.86
CA VAL A 209 -40.85 -9.98 -28.02
C VAL A 209 -39.89 -10.30 -26.89
N GLY A 210 -40.28 -11.27 -26.08
CA GLY A 210 -39.47 -11.85 -25.01
C GLY A 210 -38.80 -13.16 -25.42
N SER A 211 -38.30 -13.84 -24.38
CA SER A 211 -37.59 -15.11 -24.35
C SER A 211 -36.19 -15.10 -24.95
N ASP A 212 -35.22 -15.84 -24.46
CA ASP A 212 -34.91 -16.62 -23.25
C ASP A 212 -33.62 -17.37 -23.68
N ASP A 213 -33.00 -18.09 -22.74
CA ASP A 213 -32.05 -19.18 -22.99
C ASP A 213 -30.61 -18.76 -23.33
N GLU A 214 -29.56 -19.35 -22.76
CA GLU A 214 -29.40 -20.32 -21.69
C GLU A 214 -27.89 -20.29 -21.34
N ALA A 215 -27.57 -20.69 -20.12
CA ALA A 215 -26.19 -20.81 -19.66
C ALA A 215 -25.47 -21.98 -20.34
N ILE A 216 -24.24 -21.76 -20.80
CA ILE A 216 -23.25 -22.85 -20.96
C ILE A 216 -21.95 -22.36 -20.32
N TRP A 217 -21.78 -22.73 -19.05
CA TRP A 217 -20.48 -22.78 -18.38
C TRP A 217 -19.82 -24.08 -18.82
N ASP A 218 -18.78 -23.98 -19.65
CA ASP A 218 -17.87 -25.10 -19.86
C ASP A 218 -16.60 -24.84 -19.05
N ASP A 219 -16.48 -25.61 -17.97
CA ASP A 219 -15.38 -25.63 -17.05
C ASP A 219 -14.31 -26.61 -17.56
N GLY A 220 -13.08 -26.14 -17.66
CA GLY A 220 -11.91 -26.98 -17.40
C GLY A 220 -10.93 -27.13 -18.55
N GLN A 221 -9.75 -26.52 -18.40
CA GLN A 221 -8.59 -27.20 -17.80
C GLN A 221 -7.32 -26.35 -18.02
N GLY A 222 -6.54 -26.16 -16.96
CA GLY A 222 -5.09 -25.92 -17.07
C GLY A 222 -4.56 -24.54 -16.69
N LEU A 223 -4.73 -24.11 -15.44
CA LEU A 223 -3.90 -23.06 -14.83
C LEU A 223 -3.41 -23.50 -13.45
N GLU A 224 -2.65 -24.58 -13.40
CA GLU A 224 -1.83 -24.87 -12.23
C GLU A 224 -0.66 -23.86 -12.21
N ASN A 225 -0.64 -23.02 -11.18
CA ASN A 225 0.44 -22.11 -10.74
C ASN A 225 0.35 -20.61 -11.08
N LEU A 226 -0.85 -20.05 -11.21
CA LEU A 226 -1.04 -18.59 -11.17
C LEU A 226 -1.58 -18.16 -9.79
N GLU A 227 -0.70 -17.71 -8.88
CA GLU A 227 -1.13 -17.06 -7.64
C GLU A 227 -1.58 -15.63 -7.96
N VAL A 228 -2.85 -15.46 -8.30
CA VAL A 228 -3.47 -14.16 -8.51
C VAL A 228 -3.89 -13.59 -7.16
N ARG A 229 -3.29 -12.48 -6.73
CA ARG A 229 -3.69 -11.75 -5.52
C ARG A 229 -4.55 -10.56 -5.91
N PHE A 230 -5.85 -10.68 -5.69
CA PHE A 230 -6.79 -9.57 -5.85
C PHE A 230 -6.74 -8.67 -4.62
N TYR A 231 -6.40 -7.39 -4.81
CA TYR A 231 -6.71 -6.36 -3.83
C TYR A 231 -8.14 -5.91 -4.11
N GLY A 232 -9.08 -6.36 -3.27
CA GLY A 232 -10.48 -5.98 -3.36
C GLY A 232 -10.64 -4.47 -3.31
N GLY A 233 -11.03 -3.89 -4.44
CA GLY A 233 -11.63 -2.57 -4.51
C GLY A 233 -12.98 -2.61 -3.80
N GLY A 234 -13.20 -1.66 -2.91
CA GLY A 234 -14.49 -1.49 -2.25
C GLY A 234 -15.55 -1.07 -3.27
N PHE A 235 -16.45 -1.99 -3.58
CA PHE A 235 -17.75 -1.64 -4.16
C PHE A 235 -18.73 -1.37 -3.01
N SER A 236 -19.43 -0.24 -3.14
CA SER A 236 -20.47 0.20 -2.22
C SER A 236 -21.59 -0.83 -2.06
N GLU A 237 -22.12 -0.87 -0.84
CA GLU A 237 -23.21 -1.69 -0.35
C GLU A 237 -24.34 -1.93 -1.34
N SER A 238 -24.48 -3.16 -1.83
CA SER A 238 -25.74 -3.92 -1.88
C SER A 238 -25.60 -5.15 -2.80
N TYR A 239 -25.04 -6.24 -2.30
CA TYR A 239 -25.54 -7.60 -2.61
C TYR A 239 -24.81 -8.67 -1.80
N ALA A 240 -25.60 -9.68 -1.43
CA ALA A 240 -25.35 -10.97 -0.78
C ALA A 240 -23.93 -11.47 -0.48
N GLY A 241 -23.82 -12.12 0.68
CA GLY A 241 -22.58 -12.57 1.29
C GLY A 241 -21.88 -13.72 0.57
N PHE A 242 -20.56 -13.70 0.72
CA PHE A 242 -19.70 -14.87 0.61
C PHE A 242 -18.66 -14.76 1.73
N ASP A 243 -18.80 -15.62 2.74
CA ASP A 243 -17.78 -15.83 3.75
C ASP A 243 -16.54 -16.44 3.07
N TRP A 244 -15.40 -15.76 3.23
CA TRP A 244 -14.10 -16.30 2.84
C TRP A 244 -13.65 -17.37 3.84
N PRO A 245 -13.09 -18.51 3.40
CA PRO A 245 -12.56 -19.51 4.32
C PRO A 245 -11.30 -18.99 5.04
N PRO A 246 -11.05 -19.39 6.29
CA PRO A 246 -9.81 -19.03 6.97
C PRO A 246 -8.62 -19.76 6.31
N SER A 247 -7.55 -19.01 6.06
CA SER A 247 -6.29 -19.51 5.51
C SER A 247 -5.63 -20.56 6.44
N PRO A 248 -4.88 -21.53 5.89
CA PRO A 248 -4.20 -22.58 6.67
C PRO A 248 -3.12 -22.06 7.63
#